data_AF-A0A935ZM33-F1
#
_entry.id   AF-A0A935ZM33-F1
#
_cell.length_a   1.000
_cell.length_b   1.000
_cell.length_c   1.000
_cell.angle_alpha   90.00
_cell.angle_beta   90.00
_cell.angle_gamma   90.00
#
_symmetry.space_group_name_H-M   'P 1'
#
loop_
_entity.id
_entity.type
_entity.pdbx_description
1 polymer ?
#
loop_
_entity_poly.entity_id
_entity_poly.type
_entity_poly.pdbx_seq_one_letter_code
_entity_poly.pdbx_strand_id
1 'polypeptide(L)'
;MSGSDEREPVQTDRDDPRNAVVPPSGSKATAPTAGEDDEDALDLRDLDVHGVEGVVARLRRDGDADPTPVAPPKRRIRAGRSPLLSIVVTVFGCWLLTTMFADFRYWLQSSEPRDLGDAGELAKNGRMPDGLHDTYARISGTPDVRHAARMTTSKNYVGYLRINEGGGSLFAAVPRSKDEPIRDEFESTFIGRMKQLDRDPGTAWLEQYLRDENIVRTIDAEPAALWKALEGGSDHIDTVEGARKLGAGERIRLVVHPPDARVQLGIGSYDAAEAERRVAALGYPYISMGKGRAFHSFLARIPEAERAAAEAKLQAGIDVPAVNADPKLGAAVLPGTVAFSGTPEAFGLRGDDVTVARESEAEPLIYDVVGKRLEARSIADGINAIPRAWVSIVRVEQPIVLDRSGYIVVVGETPADQRLRGSSGWWSLHWSV
;
A
#
# COMPACT_ATOMS: atom_id res chain seq x y z
N MET A 1 -8.27 44.51 49.54
CA MET A 1 -9.54 43.74 49.52
C MET A 1 -9.52 42.96 48.21
N SER A 2 -8.92 41.75 48.18
CA SER A 2 -9.46 40.44 48.60
C SER A 2 -10.55 39.96 47.62
N GLY A 3 -10.50 38.80 46.96
CA GLY A 3 -9.57 37.65 46.96
C GLY A 3 -9.27 37.22 45.51
N SER A 4 -8.18 36.53 45.19
CA SER A 4 -7.77 35.18 45.64
C SER A 4 -8.79 34.11 45.25
N ASP A 5 -8.62 33.52 44.06
CA ASP A 5 -8.75 32.07 43.94
C ASP A 5 -7.87 31.53 42.81
N GLU A 6 -7.01 30.60 43.20
CA GLU A 6 -6.10 29.80 42.39
C GLU A 6 -6.89 28.84 41.48
N ARG A 7 -6.34 28.54 40.30
CA ARG A 7 -6.34 27.17 39.74
C ARG A 7 -5.35 27.06 38.58
N GLU A 8 -4.29 26.33 38.87
CA GLU A 8 -3.34 25.74 37.93
C GLU A 8 -3.99 24.72 36.97
N PRO A 9 -3.31 24.39 35.85
CA PRO A 9 -3.91 23.73 34.70
C PRO A 9 -3.93 22.20 34.84
N VAL A 10 -5.03 21.59 34.38
CA VAL A 10 -5.12 20.13 34.21
C VAL A 10 -4.44 19.75 32.89
N GLN A 11 -3.30 19.11 33.06
CA GLN A 11 -2.54 18.34 32.09
C GLN A 11 -3.30 17.05 31.78
N THR A 12 -3.59 16.77 30.50
CA THR A 12 -3.94 15.42 30.05
C THR A 12 -3.04 15.03 28.90
N ASP A 13 -1.97 14.32 29.26
CA ASP A 13 -1.31 13.34 28.39
C ASP A 13 -2.37 12.38 27.85
N ARG A 14 -2.42 12.26 26.53
CA ARG A 14 -3.00 11.09 25.87
C ARG A 14 -1.92 10.46 25.02
N ASP A 15 -1.08 9.72 25.73
CA ASP A 15 -0.31 8.63 25.18
C ASP A 15 -1.24 7.48 24.77
N ASP A 16 -0.86 6.97 23.61
CA ASP A 16 -1.35 5.81 22.88
C ASP A 16 -1.21 4.51 23.69
N PRO A 17 -2.27 3.71 23.89
CA PRO A 17 -2.10 2.39 24.49
C PRO A 17 -2.83 1.30 23.69
N ARG A 18 -2.21 0.78 22.61
CA ARG A 18 -2.57 -0.55 22.07
C ARG A 18 -1.37 -1.34 21.56
N ASN A 19 -0.48 -1.70 22.47
CA ASN A 19 0.28 -2.96 22.39
C ASN A 19 0.88 -3.33 23.75
N ALA A 20 0.15 -4.12 24.55
CA ALA A 20 0.71 -4.93 25.62
C ALA A 20 -0.34 -5.95 26.09
N VAL A 21 -0.25 -7.20 25.62
CA VAL A 21 -0.82 -8.34 26.35
C VAL A 21 0.30 -9.38 26.48
N VAL A 22 0.86 -9.42 27.68
CA VAL A 22 1.75 -10.46 28.18
C VAL A 22 0.90 -11.66 28.63
N PRO A 23 1.28 -12.91 28.34
CA PRO A 23 0.56 -14.10 28.81
C PRO A 23 0.95 -14.44 30.26
N PRO A 24 0.03 -14.97 31.09
CA PRO A 24 0.41 -15.50 32.39
C PRO A 24 1.01 -16.90 32.26
N SER A 25 2.22 -17.06 32.79
CA SER A 25 2.87 -18.35 33.05
C SER A 25 2.64 -18.78 34.50
N GLY A 26 2.26 -20.05 34.67
CA GLY A 26 2.68 -20.90 35.79
C GLY A 26 1.72 -21.03 36.99
N SER A 27 1.18 -22.23 37.23
CA SER A 27 1.87 -23.19 38.12
C SER A 27 1.10 -24.50 38.38
N LYS A 28 1.87 -25.60 38.21
CA LYS A 28 2.04 -26.76 39.10
C LYS A 28 0.95 -27.83 39.27
N ALA A 29 1.33 -28.98 38.69
CA ALA A 29 1.14 -30.38 39.05
C ALA A 29 0.55 -30.74 40.43
N THR A 30 -0.32 -31.77 40.43
CA THR A 30 -0.34 -32.84 41.44
C THR A 30 -0.91 -34.11 40.80
N ALA A 31 -0.12 -35.18 40.77
CA ALA A 31 -0.59 -36.57 40.69
C ALA A 31 -0.81 -37.09 42.12
N PRO A 32 -1.63 -38.13 42.36
CA PRO A 32 -1.05 -39.49 42.37
C PRO A 32 -1.99 -40.68 42.03
N THR A 33 -1.32 -41.83 41.83
CA THR A 33 -1.73 -43.25 42.07
C THR A 33 -2.81 -43.87 41.17
N ALA A 34 -2.46 -44.77 40.25
CA ALA A 34 -2.02 -46.17 40.43
C ALA A 34 -3.20 -47.12 40.74
N GLY A 35 -3.62 -47.83 39.69
CA GLY A 35 -4.42 -49.04 39.71
C GLY A 35 -3.98 -49.86 38.50
N GLU A 36 -3.18 -50.88 38.78
CA GLU A 36 -2.77 -51.94 37.87
C GLU A 36 -4.01 -52.70 37.37
N ASP A 37 -4.04 -53.04 36.08
CA ASP A 37 -4.56 -54.32 35.60
C ASP A 37 -3.95 -54.60 34.23
N ASP A 38 -3.49 -55.83 34.10
CA ASP A 38 -2.53 -56.35 33.15
C ASP A 38 -3.03 -56.46 31.69
N GLU A 39 -2.06 -56.24 30.80
CA GLU A 39 -1.76 -56.96 29.56
C GLU A 39 -2.89 -57.63 28.76
N ASP A 40 -3.24 -56.98 27.64
CA ASP A 40 -3.48 -57.66 26.36
C ASP A 40 -2.80 -56.83 25.26
N ALA A 41 -1.47 -56.91 25.22
CA ALA A 41 -0.71 -56.38 24.11
C ALA A 41 -1.07 -57.19 22.86
N LEU A 42 -1.87 -56.59 21.96
CA LEU A 42 -2.14 -57.11 20.64
C LEU A 42 -0.80 -57.36 19.92
N ASP A 43 -0.42 -58.63 19.79
CA ASP A 43 0.81 -59.03 19.11
C ASP A 43 0.71 -58.69 17.62
N LEU A 44 1.30 -57.56 17.23
CA LEU A 44 1.27 -57.03 15.87
C LEU A 44 1.89 -57.97 14.83
N ARG A 45 2.59 -59.03 15.26
CA ARG A 45 3.17 -60.04 14.37
C ARG A 45 2.13 -61.00 13.77
N ASP A 46 0.98 -61.18 14.42
CA ASP A 46 -0.12 -62.02 13.90
C ASP A 46 -0.95 -61.31 12.81
N LEU A 47 -0.91 -59.98 12.78
CA LEU A 47 -1.61 -59.16 11.77
C LEU A 47 -1.00 -59.32 10.37
N ASP A 48 0.32 -59.53 10.29
CA ASP A 48 1.06 -59.70 9.03
C ASP A 48 0.91 -61.12 8.44
N VAL A 49 0.71 -62.14 9.28
CA VAL A 49 0.62 -63.54 8.82
C VAL A 49 -0.81 -63.95 8.44
N HIS A 50 -1.82 -63.44 9.13
CA HIS A 50 -3.21 -63.88 8.95
C HIS A 50 -4.19 -62.78 8.51
N GLY A 51 -3.74 -61.53 8.46
CA GLY A 51 -4.59 -60.38 8.15
C GLY A 51 -5.65 -60.11 9.22
N VAL A 52 -6.22 -58.91 9.18
CA VAL A 52 -7.22 -58.44 10.15
C VAL A 52 -8.45 -59.38 10.25
N GLU A 53 -8.82 -60.06 9.15
CA GLU A 53 -9.94 -61.00 9.14
C GLU A 53 -9.64 -62.32 9.90
N GLY A 54 -8.39 -62.79 9.91
CA GLY A 54 -7.99 -64.01 10.61
C GLY A 54 -8.03 -63.85 12.13
N VAL A 55 -7.65 -62.68 12.63
CA VAL A 55 -7.66 -62.34 14.06
C VAL A 55 -9.11 -62.20 14.59
N VAL A 56 -10.00 -61.59 13.80
CA VAL A 56 -11.43 -61.44 14.16
C VAL A 56 -12.18 -62.79 14.14
N ALA A 57 -11.75 -63.74 13.31
CA ALA A 57 -12.33 -65.07 13.27
C ALA A 57 -11.94 -65.93 14.49
N ARG A 58 -10.74 -65.72 15.06
CA ARG A 58 -10.27 -66.42 16.26
C ARG A 58 -10.95 -65.91 17.53
N LEU A 59 -11.07 -64.59 17.68
CA LEU A 59 -11.79 -63.95 18.79
C LEU A 59 -13.28 -64.33 18.87
N ARG A 60 -13.88 -64.81 17.77
CA ARG A 60 -15.25 -65.34 17.76
C ARG A 60 -15.36 -66.82 18.15
N ARG A 61 -14.25 -67.53 18.32
CA ARG A 61 -14.24 -68.98 18.55
C ARG A 61 -14.04 -69.36 20.02
N ASP A 62 -13.54 -68.44 20.85
CA ASP A 62 -13.25 -68.69 22.26
C ASP A 62 -14.39 -68.28 23.22
N GLY A 63 -15.54 -67.85 22.67
CA GLY A 63 -16.78 -67.64 23.42
C GLY A 63 -17.89 -68.52 22.87
N ASP A 64 -18.47 -69.34 23.76
CA ASP A 64 -19.64 -70.22 23.60
C ASP A 64 -19.44 -71.62 23.02
N ALA A 65 -19.36 -72.57 23.97
CA ALA A 65 -19.66 -73.97 23.79
C ALA A 65 -21.17 -74.22 24.01
N ASP A 66 -21.91 -74.54 22.94
CA ASP A 66 -22.93 -75.62 22.87
C ASP A 66 -23.47 -75.75 21.42
N PRO A 67 -23.64 -76.96 20.84
CA PRO A 67 -23.99 -77.14 19.44
C PRO A 67 -25.50 -77.31 19.27
N THR A 68 -26.21 -76.23 18.97
CA THR A 68 -27.55 -76.31 18.36
C THR A 68 -27.47 -75.95 16.87
N PRO A 69 -28.19 -76.65 15.98
CA PRO A 69 -28.09 -76.42 14.54
C PRO A 69 -28.79 -75.11 14.18
N VAL A 70 -28.03 -74.02 14.16
CA VAL A 70 -28.49 -72.70 13.74
C VAL A 70 -28.65 -72.71 12.22
N ALA A 71 -29.89 -72.50 11.76
CA ALA A 71 -30.26 -72.28 10.37
C ALA A 71 -29.31 -71.26 9.70
N PRO A 72 -28.98 -71.41 8.40
CA PRO A 72 -28.00 -70.56 7.75
C PRO A 72 -28.38 -69.08 7.92
N PRO A 73 -27.44 -68.20 8.33
CA PRO A 73 -27.77 -66.81 8.57
C PRO A 73 -28.30 -66.19 7.28
N LYS A 74 -29.53 -65.67 7.33
CA LYS A 74 -30.10 -64.83 6.28
C LYS A 74 -29.06 -63.76 5.95
N ARG A 75 -28.49 -63.82 4.74
CA ARG A 75 -27.63 -62.77 4.19
C ARG A 75 -28.37 -61.45 4.34
N ARG A 76 -27.97 -60.63 5.33
CA ARG A 76 -28.36 -59.23 5.38
C ARG A 76 -27.72 -58.60 4.14
N ILE A 77 -28.55 -58.38 3.11
CA ILE A 77 -28.22 -57.52 1.98
C ILE A 77 -27.76 -56.22 2.63
N ARG A 78 -26.45 -55.93 2.55
CA ARG A 78 -25.91 -54.64 3.00
C ARG A 78 -26.79 -53.58 2.37
N ALA A 79 -27.51 -52.81 3.20
CA ALA A 79 -28.31 -51.69 2.73
C ALA A 79 -27.42 -50.88 1.78
N GLY A 80 -27.81 -50.84 0.50
CA GLY A 80 -27.02 -50.21 -0.55
C GLY A 80 -26.69 -48.79 -0.11
N ARG A 81 -25.41 -48.41 -0.24
CA ARG A 81 -24.97 -47.02 -0.04
C ARG A 81 -25.95 -46.13 -0.81
N SER A 82 -26.56 -45.16 -0.12
CA SER A 82 -27.61 -44.32 -0.70
C SER A 82 -27.11 -43.70 -2.02
N PRO A 83 -27.80 -43.90 -3.15
CA PRO A 83 -27.38 -43.34 -4.45
C PRO A 83 -27.31 -41.81 -4.41
N LEU A 84 -28.14 -41.17 -3.58
CA LEU A 84 -28.08 -39.73 -3.34
C LEU A 84 -26.76 -39.31 -2.68
N LEU A 85 -26.25 -40.08 -1.71
CA LEU A 85 -24.97 -39.80 -1.08
C LEU A 85 -23.82 -39.95 -2.10
N SER A 86 -23.88 -40.95 -2.97
CA SER A 86 -22.90 -41.10 -4.06
C SER A 86 -22.92 -39.91 -5.01
N ILE A 87 -24.11 -39.42 -5.40
CA ILE A 87 -24.23 -38.23 -6.26
C ILE A 87 -23.65 -37.00 -5.57
N VAL A 88 -23.97 -36.77 -4.28
CA VAL A 88 -23.42 -35.64 -3.52
C VAL A 88 -21.90 -35.71 -3.44
N VAL A 89 -21.33 -36.88 -3.15
CA VAL A 89 -19.88 -37.08 -3.11
C VAL A 89 -19.25 -36.88 -4.48
N THR A 90 -19.88 -37.34 -5.56
CA THR A 90 -19.39 -37.12 -6.92
C THR A 90 -19.42 -35.64 -7.30
N VAL A 91 -20.53 -34.94 -7.04
CA VAL A 91 -20.64 -33.50 -7.31
C VAL A 91 -19.61 -32.71 -6.50
N PHE A 92 -19.44 -33.05 -5.22
CA PHE A 92 -18.44 -32.42 -4.37
C PHE A 92 -17.01 -32.73 -4.82
N GLY A 93 -16.73 -33.97 -5.23
CA GLY A 93 -15.44 -34.37 -5.79
C GLY A 93 -15.13 -33.66 -7.11
N CYS A 94 -16.11 -33.55 -8.02
CA CYS A 94 -15.97 -32.76 -9.24
C CYS A 94 -15.73 -31.28 -8.92
N TRP A 95 -16.45 -30.72 -7.93
CA TRP A 95 -16.26 -29.33 -7.51
C TRP A 95 -14.86 -29.09 -6.94
N LEU A 96 -14.35 -29.95 -6.07
CA LEU A 96 -12.97 -29.87 -5.57
C LEU A 96 -11.94 -29.99 -6.69
N LEU A 97 -12.12 -30.94 -7.61
CA LEU A 97 -11.23 -31.09 -8.76
C LEU A 97 -11.22 -29.82 -9.61
N THR A 98 -12.38 -29.23 -9.90
CA THR A 98 -12.45 -28.00 -10.70
C THR A 98 -11.84 -26.78 -10.00
N THR A 99 -12.02 -26.65 -8.68
CA THR A 99 -11.50 -25.50 -7.91
C THR A 99 -10.01 -25.62 -7.64
N MET A 100 -9.48 -26.83 -7.44
CA MET A 100 -8.07 -27.08 -7.15
C MET A 100 -7.23 -27.39 -8.39
N PHE A 101 -7.82 -27.51 -9.58
CA PHE A 101 -7.09 -27.88 -10.79
C PHE A 101 -5.95 -26.90 -11.12
N ALA A 102 -6.18 -25.61 -10.88
CA ALA A 102 -5.19 -24.55 -11.03
C ALA A 102 -3.97 -24.77 -10.15
N ASP A 103 -4.20 -25.01 -8.86
CA ASP A 103 -3.13 -25.30 -7.88
C ASP A 103 -2.40 -26.61 -8.22
N PHE A 104 -3.13 -27.64 -8.67
CA PHE A 104 -2.52 -28.89 -9.09
C PHE A 104 -1.62 -28.73 -10.33
N ARG A 105 -2.05 -27.95 -11.33
CA ARG A 105 -1.24 -27.62 -12.50
C ARG A 105 0.01 -26.82 -12.12
N TYR A 106 -0.14 -25.85 -11.23
CA TYR A 106 0.98 -25.06 -10.73
C TYR A 106 1.98 -25.94 -9.96
N TRP A 107 1.48 -26.82 -9.10
CA TRP A 107 2.26 -27.81 -8.35
C TRP A 107 3.11 -28.73 -9.24
N LEU A 108 2.61 -29.08 -10.43
CA LEU A 108 3.33 -29.86 -11.45
C LEU A 108 4.41 -29.08 -12.22
N GLN A 109 4.50 -27.76 -12.07
CA GLN A 109 5.48 -26.95 -12.82
C GLN A 109 6.93 -27.22 -12.37
N SER A 110 7.87 -26.83 -13.23
CA SER A 110 9.30 -26.83 -12.90
C SER A 110 9.58 -25.92 -11.69
N SER A 111 10.59 -26.29 -10.91
CA SER A 111 11.13 -25.42 -9.85
C SER A 111 11.99 -24.28 -10.39
N GLU A 112 12.25 -24.25 -11.70
CA GLU A 112 12.89 -23.11 -12.36
C GLU A 112 11.82 -22.11 -12.82
N PRO A 113 11.90 -20.84 -12.39
CA PRO A 113 10.93 -19.83 -12.79
C PRO A 113 11.09 -19.51 -14.27
N ARG A 114 9.97 -19.37 -14.97
CA ARG A 114 9.95 -18.83 -16.33
C ARG A 114 10.41 -17.38 -16.28
N ASP A 115 11.51 -17.07 -16.96
CA ASP A 115 11.97 -15.69 -17.08
C ASP A 115 11.04 -14.92 -18.04
N LEU A 116 10.41 -13.87 -17.53
CA LEU A 116 9.57 -12.96 -18.30
C LEU A 116 10.31 -11.68 -18.71
N GLY A 117 11.56 -11.51 -18.27
CA GLY A 117 12.38 -10.33 -18.56
C GLY A 117 11.92 -9.09 -17.80
N ASP A 118 12.07 -7.93 -18.45
CA ASP A 118 11.72 -6.63 -17.90
C ASP A 118 10.23 -6.31 -18.08
N ALA A 119 9.60 -5.76 -17.04
CA ALA A 119 8.19 -5.40 -17.04
C ALA A 119 7.85 -4.35 -18.09
N GLY A 120 8.75 -3.43 -18.44
CA GLY A 120 8.54 -2.41 -19.46
C GLY A 120 8.54 -2.96 -20.88
N GLU A 121 9.32 -4.01 -21.15
CA GLU A 121 9.27 -4.69 -22.45
C GLU A 121 8.04 -5.58 -22.59
N LEU A 122 7.61 -6.18 -21.47
CA LEU A 122 6.49 -7.10 -21.41
C LEU A 122 5.14 -6.36 -21.45
N ALA A 123 5.01 -5.25 -20.73
CA ALA A 123 3.80 -4.47 -20.62
C ALA A 123 3.63 -3.52 -21.82
N LYS A 124 2.89 -3.97 -22.84
CA LYS A 124 2.59 -3.14 -24.00
C LYS A 124 1.50 -2.14 -23.65
N ASN A 125 1.81 -0.84 -23.74
CA ASN A 125 0.91 0.25 -23.37
C ASN A 125 0.39 0.13 -21.92
N GLY A 126 1.24 -0.34 -20.99
CA GLY A 126 0.87 -0.52 -19.58
C GLY A 126 -0.08 -1.68 -19.31
N ARG A 127 -0.21 -2.63 -20.25
CA ARG A 127 -1.02 -3.83 -20.11
C ARG A 127 -0.18 -5.09 -20.24
N MET A 128 -0.35 -6.00 -19.30
CA MET A 128 0.29 -7.32 -19.32
C MET A 128 -0.33 -8.25 -20.37
N PRO A 129 0.44 -9.15 -20.98
CA PRO A 129 -0.09 -10.13 -21.91
C PRO A 129 -0.96 -11.19 -21.20
N ASP A 130 -1.95 -11.72 -21.92
CA ASP A 130 -2.84 -12.76 -21.41
C ASP A 130 -2.09 -14.10 -21.20
N GLY A 131 -2.65 -14.96 -20.36
CA GLY A 131 -2.18 -16.34 -20.19
C GLY A 131 -0.98 -16.52 -19.25
N LEU A 132 -0.65 -15.51 -18.44
CA LEU A 132 0.39 -15.64 -17.40
C LEU A 132 -0.15 -16.22 -16.09
N HIS A 133 -1.47 -16.38 -15.96
CA HIS A 133 -2.10 -16.90 -14.74
C HIS A 133 -1.56 -18.29 -14.36
N ASP A 134 -1.29 -18.48 -13.07
CA ASP A 134 -0.72 -19.69 -12.49
C ASP A 134 0.62 -20.10 -13.11
N THR A 135 1.43 -19.13 -13.53
CA THR A 135 2.79 -19.39 -13.99
C THR A 135 3.77 -19.08 -12.87
N TYR A 136 4.72 -19.98 -12.61
CA TYR A 136 5.89 -19.66 -11.79
C TYR A 136 6.88 -18.85 -12.61
N ALA A 137 7.04 -17.57 -12.27
CA ALA A 137 7.71 -16.59 -13.10
C ALA A 137 8.73 -15.75 -12.35
N ARG A 138 9.71 -15.25 -13.09
CA ARG A 138 10.61 -14.18 -12.69
C ARG A 138 10.33 -12.97 -13.57
N ILE A 139 10.16 -11.81 -12.96
CA ILE A 139 9.99 -10.53 -13.67
C ILE A 139 10.83 -9.46 -12.99
N SER A 140 11.47 -8.61 -13.79
CA SER A 140 12.21 -7.46 -13.29
C SER A 140 11.45 -6.16 -13.56
N GLY A 141 11.60 -5.16 -12.71
CA GLY A 141 10.97 -3.86 -12.90
C GLY A 141 11.16 -2.95 -11.69
N THR A 142 10.70 -1.71 -11.81
CA THR A 142 10.88 -0.69 -10.77
C THR A 142 9.70 -0.70 -9.81
N PRO A 143 9.88 -1.08 -8.53
CA PRO A 143 8.81 -0.99 -7.55
C PRO A 143 8.44 0.45 -7.23
N ASP A 144 7.15 0.73 -7.13
CA ASP A 144 6.61 1.95 -6.56
C ASP A 144 6.62 1.89 -5.03
N VAL A 145 7.81 2.10 -4.48
CA VAL A 145 8.06 2.06 -3.04
C VAL A 145 7.30 3.13 -2.28
N ARG A 146 7.16 4.32 -2.89
CA ARG A 146 6.53 5.48 -2.24
C ARG A 146 5.07 5.22 -1.89
N HIS A 147 4.42 4.40 -2.70
CA HIS A 147 3.00 4.07 -2.57
C HIS A 147 2.77 2.60 -2.19
N ALA A 148 3.77 1.96 -1.55
CA ALA A 148 3.68 0.58 -1.10
C ALA A 148 2.50 0.36 -0.15
N ALA A 149 1.49 -0.40 -0.60
CA ALA A 149 0.30 -0.66 0.18
C ALA A 149 0.57 -1.81 1.16
N ARG A 150 0.08 -1.71 2.40
CA ARG A 150 0.24 -2.76 3.41
C ARG A 150 -1.10 -3.30 3.89
N MET A 151 -1.41 -4.53 3.53
CA MET A 151 -2.57 -5.24 4.07
C MET A 151 -2.14 -6.02 5.30
N THR A 152 -2.68 -5.66 6.47
CA THR A 152 -2.36 -6.34 7.73
C THR A 152 -3.31 -7.51 7.96
N THR A 153 -2.75 -8.68 8.24
CA THR A 153 -3.51 -9.85 8.70
C THR A 153 -3.19 -10.14 10.18
N SER A 154 -3.83 -11.15 10.77
CA SER A 154 -3.63 -11.51 12.18
C SER A 154 -2.16 -11.81 12.50
N LYS A 155 -1.45 -12.56 11.64
CA LYS A 155 -0.05 -12.99 11.88
C LYS A 155 0.99 -12.33 10.97
N ASN A 156 0.62 -11.97 9.75
CA ASN A 156 1.55 -11.44 8.74
C ASN A 156 1.03 -10.10 8.19
N TYR A 157 1.87 -9.40 7.43
CA TYR A 157 1.36 -8.39 6.50
C TYR A 157 1.78 -8.74 5.07
N VAL A 158 0.97 -8.33 4.11
CA VAL A 158 1.29 -8.44 2.69
C VAL A 158 1.54 -7.02 2.18
N GLY A 159 2.76 -6.78 1.73
CA GLY A 159 3.11 -5.55 1.03
C GLY A 159 2.77 -5.68 -0.45
N TYR A 160 1.83 -4.87 -0.94
CA TYR A 160 1.55 -4.76 -2.36
C TYR A 160 2.38 -3.61 -2.94
N LEU A 161 3.25 -3.95 -3.88
CA LEU A 161 4.10 -3.01 -4.60
C LEU A 161 3.64 -2.96 -6.05
N ARG A 162 3.29 -1.78 -6.55
CA ARG A 162 3.07 -1.60 -7.99
C ARG A 162 4.41 -1.69 -8.70
N ILE A 163 4.46 -2.35 -9.85
CA ILE A 163 5.62 -2.30 -10.75
C ILE A 163 5.34 -1.20 -11.77
N ASN A 164 6.11 -0.11 -11.74
CA ASN A 164 5.80 1.15 -12.41
C ASN A 164 5.49 0.97 -13.90
N GLU A 165 6.29 0.14 -14.56
CA GLU A 165 6.23 -0.13 -15.99
C GLU A 165 4.93 -0.84 -16.40
N GLY A 166 4.39 -1.69 -15.52
CA GLY A 166 3.11 -2.37 -15.73
C GLY A 166 1.89 -1.52 -15.40
N GLY A 167 2.07 -0.27 -14.95
CA GLY A 167 0.97 0.64 -14.64
C GLY A 167 0.03 0.06 -13.58
N GLY A 168 -1.27 0.01 -13.90
CA GLY A 168 -2.28 -0.62 -13.04
C GLY A 168 -2.49 -2.11 -13.28
N SER A 169 -1.67 -2.75 -14.11
CA SER A 169 -1.84 -4.15 -14.53
C SER A 169 -0.80 -5.12 -13.94
N LEU A 170 0.16 -4.63 -13.16
CA LEU A 170 1.20 -5.46 -12.56
C LEU A 170 1.58 -5.00 -11.15
N PHE A 171 1.50 -5.94 -10.21
CA PHE A 171 1.88 -5.73 -8.82
C PHE A 171 2.71 -6.91 -8.32
N ALA A 172 3.48 -6.69 -7.26
CA ALA A 172 4.12 -7.73 -6.46
C ALA A 172 3.48 -7.76 -5.08
N ALA A 173 3.03 -8.93 -4.64
CA ALA A 173 2.59 -9.19 -3.28
C ALA A 173 3.75 -9.83 -2.52
N VAL A 174 4.35 -9.08 -1.61
CA VAL A 174 5.50 -9.48 -0.80
C VAL A 174 5.01 -9.84 0.61
N PRO A 175 4.88 -11.12 0.94
CA PRO A 175 4.53 -11.53 2.30
C PRO A 175 5.71 -11.21 3.24
N ARG A 176 5.43 -10.56 4.37
CA ARG A 176 6.44 -10.29 5.40
C ARG A 176 5.94 -10.69 6.79
N SER A 177 6.87 -11.14 7.62
CA SER A 177 6.60 -11.34 9.05
C SER A 177 6.49 -10.00 9.75
N LYS A 178 5.65 -9.90 10.78
CA LYS A 178 5.58 -8.70 11.63
C LYS A 178 6.87 -8.46 12.42
N ASP A 179 7.67 -9.50 12.61
CA ASP A 179 8.92 -9.46 13.38
C ASP A 179 10.14 -9.10 12.53
N GLU A 180 9.98 -8.98 11.21
CA GLU A 180 11.09 -8.66 10.31
C GLU A 180 11.31 -7.14 10.22
N PRO A 181 12.55 -6.64 10.40
CA PRO A 181 12.82 -5.21 10.26
C PRO A 181 12.52 -4.75 8.82
N ILE A 182 11.89 -3.58 8.70
CA ILE A 182 11.66 -2.93 7.42
C ILE A 182 13.03 -2.55 6.84
N ARG A 183 13.43 -3.23 5.76
CA ARG A 183 14.61 -2.88 4.99
C ARG A 183 14.25 -1.83 3.92
N ASP A 184 15.14 -0.85 3.75
CA ASP A 184 15.10 0.15 2.68
C ASP A 184 15.72 -0.36 1.36
N GLU A 185 16.08 -1.64 1.30
CA GLU A 185 16.47 -2.32 0.08
C GLU A 185 15.22 -2.84 -0.63
N PHE A 186 15.02 -2.37 -1.86
CA PHE A 186 13.87 -2.73 -2.67
C PHE A 186 14.33 -3.67 -3.78
N GLU A 187 13.79 -4.88 -3.75
CA GLU A 187 14.01 -5.86 -4.80
C GLU A 187 13.44 -5.32 -6.12
N SER A 188 14.25 -5.32 -7.16
CA SER A 188 13.83 -5.00 -8.54
C SER A 188 13.52 -6.26 -9.36
N THR A 189 13.65 -7.44 -8.75
CA THR A 189 13.35 -8.73 -9.36
C THR A 189 12.40 -9.50 -8.46
N PHE A 190 11.25 -9.86 -9.01
CA PHE A 190 10.17 -10.55 -8.30
C PHE A 190 10.06 -11.96 -8.84
N ILE A 191 10.14 -12.95 -7.94
CA ILE A 191 10.04 -14.38 -8.28
C ILE A 191 8.88 -14.97 -7.49
N GLY A 192 7.95 -15.59 -8.20
CA GLY A 192 6.76 -16.14 -7.55
C GLY A 192 5.68 -16.63 -8.50
N ARG A 193 4.51 -16.92 -7.95
CA ARG A 193 3.33 -17.30 -8.73
C ARG A 193 2.62 -16.07 -9.27
N MET A 194 2.39 -16.04 -10.57
CA MET A 194 1.51 -15.08 -11.22
C MET A 194 0.05 -15.42 -10.91
N LYS A 195 -0.66 -14.53 -10.21
CA LYS A 195 -2.12 -14.61 -10.02
C LYS A 195 -2.79 -13.48 -10.78
N GLN A 196 -3.98 -13.74 -11.30
CA GLN A 196 -4.76 -12.71 -11.96
C GLN A 196 -5.33 -11.79 -10.88
N LEU A 197 -5.33 -10.49 -11.12
CA LEU A 197 -5.78 -9.49 -10.15
C LEU A 197 -7.23 -9.75 -9.71
N ASP A 198 -8.16 -10.01 -10.62
CA ASP A 198 -9.56 -10.33 -10.30
C ASP A 198 -9.78 -11.56 -9.39
N ARG A 199 -8.78 -12.44 -9.26
CA ARG A 199 -8.81 -13.66 -8.44
C ARG A 199 -8.09 -13.50 -7.10
N ASP A 200 -7.35 -12.41 -6.88
CA ASP A 200 -6.70 -12.17 -5.60
C ASP A 200 -7.68 -11.54 -4.60
N PRO A 201 -7.81 -12.07 -3.37
CA PRO A 201 -8.71 -11.52 -2.37
C PRO A 201 -8.33 -10.10 -1.92
N GLY A 202 -7.06 -9.70 -2.08
CA GLY A 202 -6.59 -8.34 -1.74
C GLY A 202 -6.93 -7.29 -2.79
N THR A 203 -7.46 -7.66 -3.95
CA THR A 203 -7.68 -6.71 -5.06
C THR A 203 -8.71 -5.64 -4.74
N ALA A 204 -9.81 -5.98 -4.07
CA ALA A 204 -10.82 -4.98 -3.68
C ALA A 204 -10.24 -3.95 -2.70
N TRP A 205 -9.41 -4.41 -1.75
CA TRP A 205 -8.71 -3.55 -0.81
C TRP A 205 -7.65 -2.69 -1.52
N LEU A 206 -6.89 -3.25 -2.46
CA LEU A 206 -5.89 -2.53 -3.24
C LEU A 206 -6.54 -1.45 -4.13
N GLU A 207 -7.67 -1.76 -4.76
CA GLU A 207 -8.46 -0.81 -5.54
C GLU A 207 -8.94 0.36 -4.68
N GLN A 208 -9.42 0.07 -3.45
CA GLN A 208 -9.81 1.08 -2.50
C GLN A 208 -8.62 1.93 -2.04
N TYR A 209 -7.49 1.30 -1.69
CA TYR A 209 -6.28 1.99 -1.27
C TYR A 209 -5.76 2.97 -2.33
N LEU A 210 -5.68 2.53 -3.61
CA LEU A 210 -5.25 3.39 -4.71
C LEU A 210 -6.13 4.63 -4.89
N ARG A 211 -7.45 4.46 -4.66
CA ARG A 211 -8.44 5.53 -4.75
C ARG A 211 -8.35 6.48 -3.56
N ASP A 212 -8.29 5.95 -2.34
CA ASP A 212 -8.31 6.73 -1.10
C ASP A 212 -7.02 7.56 -0.94
N GLU A 213 -5.87 7.00 -1.33
CA GLU A 213 -4.58 7.71 -1.34
C GLU A 213 -4.37 8.59 -2.58
N ASN A 214 -5.33 8.59 -3.52
CA ASN A 214 -5.27 9.35 -4.78
C ASN A 214 -3.94 9.17 -5.53
N ILE A 215 -3.50 7.91 -5.68
CA ILE A 215 -2.20 7.61 -6.29
C ILE A 215 -2.33 7.79 -7.80
N VAL A 216 -1.50 8.69 -8.34
CA VAL A 216 -1.50 9.06 -9.75
C VAL A 216 -0.15 8.77 -10.40
N ARG A 217 -0.18 8.43 -11.69
CA ARG A 217 0.98 8.51 -12.58
C ARG A 217 1.11 9.95 -13.07
N THR A 218 2.29 10.53 -12.91
CA THR A 218 2.60 11.86 -13.44
C THR A 218 3.32 11.74 -14.77
N ILE A 219 2.82 12.42 -15.79
CA ILE A 219 3.47 12.53 -17.11
C ILE A 219 3.78 14.00 -17.32
N ASP A 220 5.05 14.34 -17.49
CA ASP A 220 5.47 15.73 -17.68
C ASP A 220 5.11 16.21 -19.11
N ALA A 221 4.76 17.49 -19.20
CA ALA A 221 4.51 18.20 -20.44
C ALA A 221 5.21 19.57 -20.38
N GLU A 222 5.67 20.04 -21.53
CA GLU A 222 6.21 21.39 -21.65
C GLU A 222 5.09 22.42 -21.45
N PRO A 223 5.30 23.52 -20.70
CA PRO A 223 4.26 24.55 -20.53
C PRO A 223 3.72 25.08 -21.86
N ALA A 224 4.57 25.22 -22.87
CA ALA A 224 4.17 25.63 -24.22
C ALA A 224 3.15 24.67 -24.88
N ALA A 225 3.22 23.37 -24.57
CA ALA A 225 2.26 22.40 -25.08
C ALA A 225 0.85 22.65 -24.52
N LEU A 226 0.75 23.01 -23.23
CA LEU A 226 -0.52 23.37 -22.60
C LEU A 226 -1.09 24.66 -23.22
N TRP A 227 -0.25 25.68 -23.46
CA TRP A 227 -0.70 26.94 -24.08
C TRP A 227 -1.29 26.69 -25.46
N LYS A 228 -0.58 25.93 -26.30
CA LYS A 228 -1.04 25.54 -27.62
C LYS A 228 -2.36 24.76 -27.57
N ALA A 229 -2.50 23.84 -26.60
CA ALA A 229 -3.73 23.08 -26.42
C ALA A 229 -4.92 23.98 -26.05
N LEU A 230 -4.73 24.91 -25.10
CA LEU A 230 -5.76 25.84 -24.67
C LEU A 230 -6.12 26.88 -25.75
N GLU A 231 -5.15 27.40 -26.49
CA GLU A 231 -5.37 28.36 -27.59
C GLU A 231 -6.10 27.72 -28.78
N GLY A 232 -5.77 26.47 -29.11
CA GLY A 232 -6.40 25.72 -30.18
C GLY A 232 -7.74 25.08 -29.80
N GLY A 233 -8.13 25.11 -28.51
CA GLY A 233 -9.28 24.35 -28.01
C GLY A 233 -9.13 22.84 -28.18
N SER A 234 -7.89 22.35 -28.14
CA SER A 234 -7.55 20.94 -28.33
C SER A 234 -7.74 20.16 -27.04
N ASP A 235 -8.34 18.97 -27.14
CA ASP A 235 -8.40 17.96 -26.08
C ASP A 235 -7.12 17.10 -26.00
N HIS A 236 -6.13 17.39 -26.85
CA HIS A 236 -4.81 16.78 -26.87
C HIS A 236 -3.75 17.70 -26.29
N ILE A 237 -2.83 17.11 -25.52
CA ILE A 237 -1.62 17.76 -25.03
C ILE A 237 -0.38 16.99 -25.51
N ASP A 238 0.62 17.72 -25.97
CA ASP A 238 1.93 17.16 -26.32
C ASP A 238 2.70 16.89 -25.02
N THR A 239 2.99 15.62 -24.73
CA THR A 239 3.72 15.19 -23.51
C THR A 239 5.09 14.60 -23.88
N VAL A 240 5.91 14.29 -22.88
CA VAL A 240 7.17 13.55 -23.09
C VAL A 240 6.98 12.16 -23.71
N GLU A 241 5.78 11.59 -23.61
CA GLU A 241 5.40 10.29 -24.21
C GLU A 241 4.73 10.44 -25.59
N GLY A 242 4.64 11.68 -26.09
CA GLY A 242 3.98 12.03 -27.34
C GLY A 242 2.64 12.74 -27.15
N ALA A 243 2.03 13.11 -28.28
CA ALA A 243 0.72 13.75 -28.31
C ALA A 243 -0.36 12.74 -27.90
N ARG A 244 -1.16 13.10 -26.89
CA ARG A 244 -2.27 12.25 -26.45
C ARG A 244 -3.49 13.07 -26.05
N LYS A 245 -4.65 12.46 -26.24
CA LYS A 245 -5.91 12.95 -25.70
C LYS A 245 -5.92 12.77 -24.18
N LEU A 246 -6.41 13.78 -23.46
CA LEU A 246 -6.64 13.69 -22.02
C LEU A 246 -7.84 12.78 -21.75
N GLY A 247 -7.63 11.80 -20.88
CA GLY A 247 -8.63 10.81 -20.50
C GLY A 247 -9.64 11.35 -19.47
N ALA A 248 -10.79 10.68 -19.36
CA ALA A 248 -11.76 10.99 -18.32
C ALA A 248 -11.14 10.76 -16.93
N GLY A 249 -11.17 11.79 -16.08
CA GLY A 249 -10.62 11.75 -14.73
C GLY A 249 -9.12 12.09 -14.64
N GLU A 250 -8.44 12.32 -15.76
CA GLU A 250 -7.08 12.90 -15.73
C GLU A 250 -7.13 14.35 -15.28
N ARG A 251 -6.08 14.77 -14.58
CA ARG A 251 -5.95 16.13 -14.06
C ARG A 251 -4.70 16.78 -14.61
N ILE A 252 -4.72 18.09 -14.75
CA ILE A 252 -3.53 18.88 -15.08
C ILE A 252 -3.05 19.51 -13.78
N ARG A 253 -1.75 19.41 -13.52
CA ARG A 253 -1.07 20.07 -12.41
C ARG A 253 -0.03 21.05 -12.93
N LEU A 254 -0.17 22.30 -12.53
CA LEU A 254 0.80 23.37 -12.78
C LEU A 254 1.69 23.54 -11.57
N VAL A 255 3.00 23.47 -11.77
CA VAL A 255 3.99 23.85 -10.75
C VAL A 255 4.45 25.28 -11.06
N VAL A 256 4.14 26.17 -10.13
CA VAL A 256 4.34 27.62 -10.26
C VAL A 256 5.43 28.06 -9.28
N HIS A 257 6.38 28.84 -9.79
CA HIS A 257 7.39 29.52 -9.01
C HIS A 257 7.06 31.02 -8.95
N PRO A 258 6.22 31.45 -7.99
CA PRO A 258 6.02 32.87 -7.78
C PRO A 258 7.35 33.53 -7.37
N PRO A 259 7.50 34.86 -7.53
CA PRO A 259 8.70 35.60 -7.12
C PRO A 259 8.92 35.64 -5.60
N ASP A 260 8.06 34.98 -4.82
CA ASP A 260 8.14 34.88 -3.38
C ASP A 260 9.09 33.77 -2.90
N ALA A 261 9.66 33.97 -1.71
CA ALA A 261 10.46 32.98 -0.99
C ALA A 261 9.72 32.55 0.28
N ARG A 262 9.78 31.25 0.59
CA ARG A 262 9.31 30.70 1.86
C ARG A 262 10.41 30.86 2.90
N VAL A 263 10.13 31.65 3.92
CA VAL A 263 11.06 31.92 5.02
C VAL A 263 10.61 31.10 6.22
N GLN A 264 11.47 30.22 6.71
CA GLN A 264 11.20 29.33 7.84
C GLN A 264 12.18 29.61 8.97
N LEU A 265 11.66 29.93 10.15
CA LEU A 265 12.46 30.16 11.35
C LEU A 265 12.14 29.09 12.39
N GLY A 266 13.14 28.34 12.83
CA GLY A 266 12.98 27.23 13.75
C GLY A 266 12.43 27.67 15.12
N ILE A 267 11.40 26.99 15.62
CA ILE A 267 10.75 27.33 16.90
C ILE A 267 11.67 27.13 18.13
N GLY A 268 12.76 26.38 17.97
CA GLY A 268 13.77 26.19 19.01
C GLY A 268 14.77 27.33 19.09
N SER A 269 14.91 28.12 18.02
CA SER A 269 15.82 29.27 17.97
C SER A 269 15.12 30.62 18.14
N TYR A 270 13.83 30.70 17.82
CA TYR A 270 13.07 31.95 17.87
C TYR A 270 11.72 31.76 18.51
N ASP A 271 11.33 32.71 19.36
CA ASP A 271 9.92 32.91 19.67
C ASP A 271 9.19 33.60 18.49
N ALA A 272 7.86 33.61 18.53
CA ALA A 272 7.05 34.16 17.44
C ALA A 272 7.30 35.66 17.18
N ALA A 273 7.50 36.45 18.24
CA ALA A 273 7.69 37.89 18.12
C ALA A 273 9.09 38.22 17.58
N GLU A 274 10.12 37.49 18.03
CA GLU A 274 11.47 37.62 17.50
C GLU A 274 11.52 37.16 16.03
N ALA A 275 10.84 36.06 15.69
CA ALA A 275 10.77 35.59 14.31
C ALA A 275 10.17 36.66 13.38
N GLU A 276 9.06 37.27 13.78
CA GLU A 276 8.43 38.34 13.01
C GLU A 276 9.33 39.60 12.93
N ARG A 277 9.98 39.99 14.02
CA ARG A 277 10.95 41.10 14.03
C ARG A 277 12.11 40.86 13.06
N ARG A 278 12.68 39.65 13.04
CA ARG A 278 13.80 39.26 12.17
C ARG A 278 13.41 39.29 10.70
N VAL A 279 12.23 38.78 10.35
CA VAL A 279 11.73 38.83 8.98
C VAL A 279 11.42 40.27 8.57
N ALA A 280 10.80 41.06 9.43
CA ALA A 280 10.54 42.48 9.17
C ALA A 280 11.82 43.29 8.95
N ALA A 281 12.89 42.97 9.68
CA ALA A 281 14.20 43.62 9.56
C ALA A 281 14.90 43.37 8.21
N LEU A 282 14.48 42.35 7.45
CA LEU A 282 14.97 42.14 6.09
C LEU A 282 14.50 43.24 5.12
N GLY A 283 13.38 43.90 5.42
CA GLY A 283 12.86 45.03 4.65
C GLY A 283 12.04 44.67 3.40
N TYR A 284 11.83 43.38 3.11
CA TYR A 284 10.99 42.93 1.99
C TYR A 284 9.51 42.85 2.40
N PRO A 285 8.57 43.04 1.45
CA PRO A 285 7.17 42.74 1.68
C PRO A 285 6.97 41.28 2.10
N TYR A 286 6.22 41.04 3.16
CA TYR A 286 5.98 39.69 3.69
C TYR A 286 4.59 39.51 4.28
N ILE A 287 4.22 38.26 4.51
CA ILE A 287 3.04 37.83 5.28
C ILE A 287 3.42 36.65 6.18
N SER A 288 2.83 36.60 7.39
CA SER A 288 2.96 35.44 8.27
C SER A 288 2.00 34.34 7.82
N MET A 289 2.52 33.12 7.68
CA MET A 289 1.75 31.90 7.41
C MET A 289 1.45 31.13 8.70
N GLY A 290 1.80 31.70 9.86
CA GLY A 290 1.58 31.10 11.17
C GLY A 290 2.68 30.13 11.62
N LYS A 291 2.37 29.40 12.69
CA LYS A 291 3.27 28.45 13.35
C LYS A 291 2.96 27.02 12.90
N GLY A 292 3.97 26.34 12.36
CA GLY A 292 3.94 24.90 12.12
C GLY A 292 4.53 24.10 13.28
N ARG A 293 4.70 22.79 13.08
CA ARG A 293 5.26 21.89 14.10
C ARG A 293 6.72 22.17 14.46
N ALA A 294 7.52 22.65 13.51
CA ALA A 294 8.95 22.90 13.68
C ALA A 294 9.38 24.36 13.41
N PHE A 295 8.56 25.16 12.72
CA PHE A 295 8.96 26.48 12.25
C PHE A 295 7.84 27.51 12.39
N HIS A 296 8.21 28.77 12.61
CA HIS A 296 7.43 29.94 12.22
C HIS A 296 7.61 30.14 10.72
N SER A 297 6.51 30.17 9.96
CA SER A 297 6.54 30.25 8.49
C SER A 297 6.09 31.63 8.02
N PHE A 298 6.81 32.18 7.05
CA PHE A 298 6.49 33.42 6.38
C PHE A 298 6.65 33.25 4.87
N LEU A 299 5.95 34.08 4.12
CA LEU A 299 6.19 34.27 2.69
C LEU A 299 6.70 35.69 2.49
N ALA A 300 7.76 35.88 1.71
CA ALA A 300 8.37 37.19 1.49
C ALA A 300 8.83 37.39 0.04
N ARG A 301 8.68 38.60 -0.50
CA ARG A 301 9.11 38.98 -1.86
C ARG A 301 10.62 39.28 -1.88
N ILE A 302 11.43 38.22 -1.79
CA ILE A 302 12.91 38.32 -1.79
C ILE A 302 13.44 37.95 -3.18
N PRO A 303 14.13 38.87 -3.88
CA PRO A 303 14.79 38.57 -5.15
C PRO A 303 15.73 37.38 -5.03
N GLU A 304 15.77 36.51 -6.04
CA GLU A 304 16.53 35.25 -5.99
C GLU A 304 18.00 35.47 -5.63
N ALA A 305 18.64 36.46 -6.24
CA ALA A 305 20.04 36.83 -5.98
C ALA A 305 20.32 37.26 -4.52
N GLU A 306 19.29 37.68 -3.78
CA GLU A 306 19.42 38.19 -2.41
C GLU A 306 19.04 37.15 -1.35
N ARG A 307 18.50 35.99 -1.74
CA ARG A 307 17.98 34.96 -0.81
C ARG A 307 19.05 34.40 0.12
N ALA A 308 20.23 34.06 -0.41
CA ALA A 308 21.33 33.55 0.40
C ALA A 308 21.82 34.59 1.44
N ALA A 309 21.86 35.87 1.06
CA ALA A 309 22.22 36.96 1.97
C ALA A 309 21.13 37.20 3.04
N ALA A 310 19.86 37.08 2.67
CA ALA A 310 18.74 37.15 3.60
C ALA A 310 18.79 35.99 4.62
N GLU A 311 19.08 34.77 4.16
CA GLU A 311 19.25 33.60 5.03
C GLU A 311 20.40 33.80 6.02
N ALA A 312 21.57 34.24 5.55
CA ALA A 312 22.71 34.53 6.42
C ALA A 312 22.41 35.59 7.48
N LYS A 313 21.64 36.63 7.12
CA LYS A 313 21.17 37.65 8.08
C LYS A 313 20.20 37.09 9.11
N LEU A 314 19.30 36.20 8.71
CA LEU A 314 18.40 35.54 9.65
C LEU A 314 19.19 34.65 10.61
N GLN A 315 20.11 33.82 10.10
CA GLN A 315 20.95 32.92 10.91
C GLN A 315 21.97 33.63 11.80
N ALA A 316 22.18 34.94 11.65
CA ALA A 316 23.17 35.69 12.41
C ALA A 316 22.91 35.61 13.93
N GLY A 317 23.89 35.06 14.65
CA GLY A 317 23.86 34.89 16.11
C GLY A 317 23.24 33.57 16.58
N ILE A 318 22.97 32.63 15.69
CA ILE A 318 22.50 31.28 16.05
C ILE A 318 23.61 30.27 15.82
N ASP A 319 23.87 29.47 16.85
CA ASP A 319 24.72 28.30 16.74
C ASP A 319 23.86 27.09 16.34
N VAL A 320 23.96 26.66 15.08
CA VAL A 320 23.30 25.44 14.58
C VAL A 320 24.34 24.34 14.57
N PRO A 321 24.18 23.27 15.37
CA PRO A 321 25.13 22.17 15.39
C PRO A 321 25.29 21.55 13.99
N ALA A 322 26.54 21.38 13.53
CA ALA A 322 26.84 20.79 12.23
C ALA A 322 26.46 19.29 12.13
N VAL A 323 26.19 18.63 13.27
CA VAL A 323 25.87 17.21 13.38
C VAL A 323 24.46 17.09 13.96
N ASN A 324 23.57 16.39 13.26
CA ASN A 324 22.12 16.30 13.49
C ASN A 324 21.37 17.62 13.22
N ALA A 325 20.98 17.83 11.96
CA ALA A 325 20.13 18.93 11.55
C ALA A 325 18.72 18.79 12.18
N ASP A 326 18.53 19.33 13.38
CA ASP A 326 17.20 19.52 13.94
C ASP A 326 16.50 20.62 13.14
N PRO A 327 15.39 20.34 12.44
CA PRO A 327 14.65 21.35 11.70
C PRO A 327 14.12 22.49 12.59
N LYS A 328 14.05 22.30 13.91
CA LYS A 328 13.60 23.35 14.84
C LYS A 328 14.65 24.42 15.10
N LEU A 329 15.87 24.29 14.57
CA LEU A 329 16.97 25.22 14.80
C LEU A 329 17.34 25.99 13.52
N GLY A 330 17.69 27.27 13.69
CA GLY A 330 18.15 28.12 12.60
C GLY A 330 17.03 28.70 11.73
N ALA A 331 17.40 29.16 10.53
CA ALA A 331 16.50 29.75 9.57
C ALA A 331 16.83 29.30 8.14
N ALA A 332 15.82 29.17 7.29
CA ALA A 332 15.98 28.80 5.88
C ALA A 332 15.17 29.73 4.98
N VAL A 333 15.73 30.10 3.84
CA VAL A 333 15.04 30.88 2.79
C VAL A 333 14.96 30.03 1.53
N LEU A 334 13.79 29.41 1.33
CA LEU A 334 13.54 28.48 0.23
C LEU A 334 12.79 29.18 -0.92
N PRO A 335 12.98 28.77 -2.18
CA PRO A 335 12.13 29.21 -3.27
C PRO A 335 10.65 28.94 -2.99
N GLY A 336 9.78 29.90 -3.30
CA GLY A 336 8.35 29.68 -3.31
C GLY A 336 7.98 28.66 -4.38
N THR A 337 7.13 27.70 -4.03
CA THR A 337 6.55 26.77 -4.99
C THR A 337 5.10 26.55 -4.61
N VAL A 338 4.22 26.71 -5.60
CA VAL A 338 2.79 26.50 -5.46
C VAL A 338 2.34 25.57 -6.58
N ALA A 339 1.44 24.64 -6.26
CA ALA A 339 0.88 23.73 -7.25
C ALA A 339 -0.64 23.93 -7.36
N PHE A 340 -1.11 24.12 -8.59
CA PHE A 340 -2.54 24.17 -8.91
C PHE A 340 -2.89 22.91 -9.68
N SER A 341 -3.98 22.24 -9.31
CA SER A 341 -4.46 21.05 -10.00
C SER A 341 -5.94 21.20 -10.32
N GLY A 342 -6.36 20.70 -11.48
CA GLY A 342 -7.77 20.71 -11.90
C GLY A 342 -8.03 19.74 -13.03
N THR A 343 -9.30 19.58 -13.42
CA THR A 343 -9.64 18.91 -14.69
C THR A 343 -9.22 19.78 -15.87
N PRO A 344 -9.04 19.23 -17.09
CA PRO A 344 -8.60 20.01 -18.25
C PRO A 344 -9.50 21.22 -18.54
N GLU A 345 -10.81 21.10 -18.31
CA GLU A 345 -11.80 22.15 -18.53
C GLU A 345 -11.74 23.27 -17.49
N ALA A 346 -11.11 23.04 -16.34
CA ALA A 346 -10.87 24.05 -15.33
C ALA A 346 -9.78 25.05 -15.74
N PHE A 347 -9.00 24.72 -16.79
CA PHE A 347 -7.93 25.58 -17.30
C PHE A 347 -8.42 26.43 -18.47
N GLY A 348 -7.92 27.66 -18.51
CA GLY A 348 -8.17 28.59 -19.60
C GLY A 348 -7.05 29.59 -19.75
N LEU A 349 -7.22 30.52 -20.68
CA LEU A 349 -6.27 31.60 -20.93
C LEU A 349 -6.98 32.95 -20.88
N ARG A 350 -6.34 33.93 -20.24
CA ARG A 350 -6.79 35.31 -20.20
C ARG A 350 -5.59 36.23 -20.40
N GLY A 351 -5.36 36.67 -21.63
CA GLY A 351 -4.16 37.41 -21.99
C GLY A 351 -2.91 36.56 -21.72
N ASP A 352 -1.95 37.13 -20.97
CA ASP A 352 -0.68 36.49 -20.60
C ASP A 352 -0.78 35.57 -19.38
N ASP A 353 -1.98 35.41 -18.82
CA ASP A 353 -2.23 34.54 -17.68
C ASP A 353 -2.86 33.22 -18.13
N VAL A 354 -2.45 32.14 -17.46
CA VAL A 354 -3.25 30.91 -17.39
C VAL A 354 -4.24 31.05 -16.25
N THR A 355 -5.48 30.68 -16.51
CA THR A 355 -6.54 30.69 -15.51
C THR A 355 -6.86 29.28 -15.04
N VAL A 356 -7.10 29.11 -13.74
CA VAL A 356 -7.50 27.83 -13.13
C VAL A 356 -8.70 28.06 -12.24
N ALA A 357 -9.83 27.41 -12.52
CA ALA A 357 -10.99 27.42 -11.63
C ALA A 357 -10.68 26.67 -10.34
N ARG A 358 -11.04 27.25 -9.20
CA ARG A 358 -10.87 26.63 -7.88
C ARG A 358 -11.93 25.56 -7.66
N GLU A 359 -11.48 24.42 -7.17
CA GLU A 359 -12.32 23.34 -6.68
C GLU A 359 -12.59 23.46 -5.17
N SER A 360 -11.69 24.12 -4.41
CA SER A 360 -11.88 24.33 -2.98
C SER A 360 -11.24 25.60 -2.41
N GLU A 361 -11.72 26.04 -1.25
CA GLU A 361 -11.12 27.15 -0.49
C GLU A 361 -9.73 26.82 0.08
N ALA A 362 -9.40 25.54 0.20
CA ALA A 362 -8.10 25.06 0.69
C ALA A 362 -6.99 25.14 -0.37
N GLU A 363 -7.35 25.43 -1.63
CA GLU A 363 -6.36 25.61 -2.70
C GLU A 363 -5.40 26.75 -2.41
N PRO A 364 -4.14 26.62 -2.87
CA PRO A 364 -3.12 27.60 -2.58
C PRO A 364 -3.40 28.94 -3.27
N LEU A 365 -2.86 30.00 -2.67
CA LEU A 365 -3.07 31.37 -3.12
C LEU A 365 -1.78 31.94 -3.70
N ILE A 366 -1.95 32.89 -4.62
CA ILE A 366 -0.89 33.80 -5.06
C ILE A 366 -1.01 35.09 -4.27
N TYR A 367 0.11 35.78 -4.08
CA TYR A 367 0.17 37.01 -3.30
C TYR A 367 0.66 38.19 -4.14
N ASP A 368 0.04 39.34 -3.92
CA ASP A 368 0.42 40.62 -4.48
C ASP A 368 1.11 41.49 -3.43
N VAL A 369 1.98 42.38 -3.89
CA VAL A 369 2.66 43.34 -3.02
C VAL A 369 1.74 44.54 -2.81
N VAL A 370 1.32 44.75 -1.56
CA VAL A 370 0.52 45.91 -1.14
C VAL A 370 1.32 46.70 -0.10
N GLY A 371 1.99 47.75 -0.56
CA GLY A 371 2.93 48.53 0.26
C GLY A 371 4.10 47.67 0.76
N LYS A 372 4.16 47.43 2.08
CA LYS A 372 5.20 46.61 2.74
C LYS A 372 4.71 45.21 3.13
N ARG A 373 3.55 44.79 2.66
CA ARG A 373 2.97 43.48 2.99
C ARG A 373 2.67 42.70 1.71
N LEU A 374 2.62 41.38 1.87
CA LEU A 374 1.99 40.52 0.90
C LEU A 374 0.52 40.34 1.29
N GLU A 375 -0.37 40.47 0.32
CA GLU A 375 -1.79 40.19 0.48
C GLU A 375 -2.22 39.15 -0.54
N ALA A 376 -3.13 38.26 -0.16
CA ALA A 376 -3.65 37.26 -1.08
C ALA A 376 -4.31 37.97 -2.26
N ARG A 377 -3.93 37.57 -3.48
CA ARG A 377 -4.51 38.10 -4.71
C ARG A 377 -6.01 37.88 -4.70
N SER A 378 -6.76 38.92 -5.04
CA SER A 378 -8.22 38.81 -5.18
C SER A 378 -8.57 37.81 -6.28
N ILE A 379 -9.52 36.92 -5.97
CA ILE A 379 -9.95 35.85 -6.86
C ILE A 379 -11.36 36.20 -7.35
N ALA A 380 -11.46 36.62 -8.60
CA ALA A 380 -12.75 36.88 -9.24
C ALA A 380 -13.39 35.56 -9.69
N ASP A 381 -14.66 35.35 -9.33
CA ASP A 381 -15.47 34.19 -9.75
C ASP A 381 -14.85 32.83 -9.43
N GLY A 382 -14.00 32.76 -8.40
CA GLY A 382 -13.30 31.52 -8.04
C GLY A 382 -12.21 31.10 -9.04
N ILE A 383 -11.72 32.02 -9.89
CA ILE A 383 -10.70 31.73 -10.91
C ILE A 383 -9.36 32.35 -10.50
N ASN A 384 -8.34 31.50 -10.35
CA ASN A 384 -6.96 31.93 -10.17
C ASN A 384 -6.39 32.38 -11.51
N ALA A 385 -5.85 33.60 -11.59
CA ALA A 385 -5.07 34.08 -12.72
C ALA A 385 -3.57 34.04 -12.39
N ILE A 386 -2.83 33.23 -13.14
CA ILE A 386 -1.43 32.91 -12.91
C ILE A 386 -0.63 33.37 -14.14
N PRO A 387 0.37 34.24 -13.98
CA PRO A 387 1.25 34.62 -15.08
C PRO A 387 1.92 33.40 -15.69
N ARG A 388 1.82 33.21 -17.02
CA ARG A 388 2.43 32.05 -17.71
C ARG A 388 3.94 31.98 -17.45
N ALA A 389 4.59 33.13 -17.30
CA ALA A 389 6.03 33.22 -17.00
C ALA A 389 6.42 32.62 -15.64
N TRP A 390 5.47 32.39 -14.73
CA TRP A 390 5.72 31.75 -13.44
C TRP A 390 5.55 30.23 -13.48
N VAL A 391 4.97 29.69 -14.56
CA VAL A 391 4.74 28.26 -14.72
C VAL A 391 6.02 27.61 -15.20
N SER A 392 6.51 26.65 -14.42
CA SER A 392 7.76 25.94 -14.70
C SER A 392 7.54 24.53 -15.23
N ILE A 393 6.55 23.84 -14.69
CA ILE A 393 6.27 22.44 -15.03
C ILE A 393 4.76 22.29 -15.20
N VAL A 394 4.36 21.58 -16.25
CA VAL A 394 3.01 21.07 -16.42
C VAL A 394 3.06 19.56 -16.30
N ARG A 395 2.16 18.98 -15.52
CA ARG A 395 2.03 17.53 -15.37
C ARG A 395 0.62 17.10 -15.68
N VAL A 396 0.49 15.99 -16.37
CA VAL A 396 -0.76 15.22 -16.45
C VAL A 396 -0.73 14.20 -15.32
N GLU A 397 -1.65 14.33 -14.38
CA GLU A 397 -1.91 13.39 -13.30
C GLU A 397 -2.96 12.39 -13.78
N GLN A 398 -2.52 11.18 -14.11
CA GLN A 398 -3.38 10.08 -14.54
C GLN A 398 -3.68 9.17 -13.35
N PRO A 399 -4.96 9.00 -12.95
CA PRO A 399 -5.33 8.04 -11.91
C PRO A 399 -4.88 6.63 -12.28
N ILE A 400 -4.29 5.92 -11.31
CA ILE A 400 -3.95 4.52 -11.50
C ILE A 400 -5.22 3.70 -11.32
N VAL A 401 -5.75 3.20 -12.43
CA VAL A 401 -6.87 2.27 -12.42
C VAL A 401 -6.34 0.85 -12.47
N LEU A 402 -6.78 0.03 -11.52
CA LEU A 402 -6.42 -1.37 -11.44
C LEU A 402 -7.03 -2.12 -12.63
N ASP A 403 -6.19 -2.69 -13.50
CA ASP A 403 -6.61 -3.58 -14.57
C ASP A 403 -6.90 -4.95 -13.99
N ARG A 404 -8.17 -5.30 -13.85
CA ARG A 404 -8.61 -6.60 -13.31
C ARG A 404 -8.11 -7.80 -14.11
N SER A 405 -7.75 -7.61 -15.39
CA SER A 405 -7.12 -8.63 -16.23
C SER A 405 -5.60 -8.73 -16.06
N GLY A 406 -4.99 -7.79 -15.33
CA GLY A 406 -3.58 -7.81 -14.98
C GLY A 406 -3.24 -8.86 -13.92
N TYR A 407 -2.02 -8.75 -13.36
CA TYR A 407 -1.44 -9.77 -12.52
C TYR A 407 -0.80 -9.25 -11.24
N ILE A 408 -0.78 -10.12 -10.24
CA ILE A 408 0.05 -10.02 -9.04
C ILE A 408 1.08 -11.15 -9.07
N VAL A 409 2.35 -10.82 -8.87
CA VAL A 409 3.39 -11.80 -8.53
C VAL A 409 3.34 -12.04 -7.03
N VAL A 410 2.93 -13.24 -6.58
CA VAL A 410 3.01 -13.61 -5.16
C VAL A 410 4.43 -14.07 -4.87
N VAL A 411 5.24 -13.16 -4.32
CA VAL A 411 6.68 -13.36 -4.14
C VAL A 411 6.94 -14.48 -3.14
N GLY A 412 7.85 -15.38 -3.50
CA GLY A 412 8.19 -16.54 -2.69
C GLY A 412 7.17 -17.69 -2.74
N GLU A 413 6.05 -17.56 -3.47
CA GLU A 413 5.21 -18.72 -3.77
C GLU A 413 5.92 -19.56 -4.86
N THR A 414 6.46 -20.72 -4.47
CA THR A 414 7.14 -21.66 -5.37
C THR A 414 6.32 -22.94 -5.57
N PRO A 415 6.47 -23.65 -6.71
CA PRO A 415 5.85 -24.96 -6.91
C PRO A 415 6.31 -26.00 -5.88
N ALA A 416 7.56 -25.89 -5.41
CA ALA A 416 8.15 -26.82 -4.44
C ALA A 416 7.52 -26.68 -3.04
N ASP A 417 7.26 -25.45 -2.58
CA ASP A 417 6.65 -25.23 -1.27
C ASP A 417 5.22 -25.75 -1.20
N GLN A 418 4.48 -25.71 -2.32
CA GLN A 418 3.16 -26.33 -2.39
C GLN A 418 3.22 -27.87 -2.31
N ARG A 419 4.32 -28.50 -2.78
CA ARG A 419 4.54 -29.95 -2.59
C ARG A 419 4.70 -30.32 -1.13
N LEU A 420 5.44 -29.51 -0.38
CA LEU A 420 5.68 -29.73 1.04
C LEU A 420 4.40 -29.49 1.86
N ARG A 421 3.68 -28.39 1.63
CA ARG A 421 2.40 -28.12 2.33
C ARG A 421 1.30 -29.13 2.01
N GLY A 422 1.28 -29.68 0.80
CA GLY A 422 0.32 -30.74 0.42
C GLY A 422 0.59 -32.10 1.08
N SER A 423 1.82 -32.35 1.57
CA SER A 423 2.25 -33.62 2.16
C SER A 423 2.28 -33.61 3.70
N SER A 424 2.35 -32.44 4.34
CA SER A 424 2.29 -32.27 5.79
C SER A 424 1.13 -31.38 6.22
N GLY A 425 -0.04 -31.99 6.45
CA GLY A 425 -1.13 -31.40 7.25
C GLY A 425 -2.19 -30.60 6.47
N TRP A 426 -3.23 -31.29 6.03
CA TRP A 426 -4.50 -30.76 5.51
C TRP A 426 -5.39 -30.05 6.57
N TRP A 427 -4.81 -29.49 7.64
CA TRP A 427 -5.55 -28.87 8.75
C TRP A 427 -5.05 -27.46 9.06
N SER A 428 -4.85 -26.60 8.06
CA SER A 428 -4.71 -25.15 8.30
C SER A 428 -4.82 -24.32 7.03
N LEU A 429 -5.93 -24.43 6.30
CA LEU A 429 -6.26 -23.46 5.24
C LEU A 429 -7.78 -23.38 5.04
N HIS A 430 -8.47 -22.88 6.06
CA HIS A 430 -9.57 -21.95 5.83
C HIS A 430 -9.13 -20.63 6.46
N TRP A 431 -8.70 -19.70 5.62
CA TRP A 431 -8.70 -18.30 6.00
C TRP A 431 -10.17 -17.88 6.13
N SER A 432 -10.59 -17.65 7.36
CA SER A 432 -11.81 -16.91 7.66
C SER A 432 -11.61 -15.47 7.20
N VAL A 433 -12.42 -15.07 6.23
CA VAL A 433 -12.92 -13.69 6.14
C VAL A 433 -14.12 -13.59 7.07
#